data_AF-A0ABD7BWC1-F1
#
_entry.id   AF-A0ABD7BWC1-F1
#
_cell.length_a   1.000
_cell.length_b   1.000
_cell.length_c   1.000
_cell.angle_alpha   90.00
_cell.angle_beta   90.00
_cell.angle_gamma   90.00
#
_symmetry.space_group_name_H-M   'P 1'
#
loop_
_entity.id
_entity.type
_entity.pdbx_description
1 polymer ?
#
loop_
_entity_poly.entity_id
_entity_poly.type
_entity_poly.pdbx_seq_one_letter_code
_entity_poly.pdbx_strand_id
1 'polypeptide(L)'
;MSFPIDIVFTWVDGSDPQWQRKEREFRKCSDGEDSKKRFRDYGLLKNAIARVWRFAPWVHRVYLITDNQAPEWAKQDERIVTIDHTDFIPSNFLPTFNSNCIEMNIWRISSLQEHFVLFNDDIFLTQAVTPDDFFDRQGLPILNGGMHIIQPKNDFSRIVFNNMVVVNELYPKWKFFRGTFSKHFNLNYGVRGNLRGVLAAPYNVWTGFFEDHLACPHLKSWFATLYSEKPSVFEETSSHRFRQPDDYSHWLIKNLYIASGEFSPRRKNFGVQYGLKSESQLPEIGRIMTKQKMIVLNDELSDEAALHMLPDLKQVLEMI
;
A
#
# COMPACT_ATOMS: atom_id res chain seq x y z
N MET A 1 22.23 -2.89 5.91
CA MET A 1 21.45 -4.13 6.07
C MET A 1 22.16 -5.29 5.43
N SER A 2 21.90 -6.51 5.91
CA SER A 2 22.51 -7.75 5.39
C SER A 2 21.63 -8.49 4.37
N PHE A 3 20.49 -7.93 3.99
CA PHE A 3 19.52 -8.54 3.09
C PHE A 3 19.08 -7.55 1.99
N PRO A 4 18.74 -8.03 0.79
CA PRO A 4 18.18 -7.21 -0.27
C PRO A 4 16.73 -6.79 0.06
N ILE A 5 16.33 -5.63 -0.44
CA ILE A 5 14.95 -5.14 -0.36
C ILE A 5 14.47 -4.80 -1.76
N ASP A 6 13.34 -5.38 -2.14
CA ASP A 6 12.64 -5.07 -3.38
C ASP A 6 11.57 -4.00 -3.17
N ILE A 7 11.16 -3.33 -4.24
CA ILE A 7 9.96 -2.49 -4.27
C ILE A 7 8.97 -3.13 -5.23
N VAL A 8 7.68 -3.12 -4.87
CA VAL A 8 6.61 -3.65 -5.71
C VAL A 8 5.63 -2.54 -6.03
N PHE A 9 5.30 -2.37 -7.31
CA PHE A 9 4.20 -1.55 -7.80
C PHE A 9 3.17 -2.45 -8.48
N THR A 10 1.89 -2.14 -8.29
CA THR A 10 0.79 -2.73 -9.07
C THR A 10 0.25 -1.68 -10.03
N TRP A 11 0.07 -2.03 -11.30
CA TRP A 11 -0.40 -1.08 -12.30
C TRP A 11 -1.14 -1.78 -13.44
N VAL A 12 -2.13 -1.08 -13.99
CA VAL A 12 -2.76 -1.45 -15.26
C VAL A 12 -2.95 -0.20 -16.12
N ASP A 13 -2.82 -0.35 -17.42
CA ASP A 13 -3.25 0.63 -18.41
C ASP A 13 -4.77 0.53 -18.57
N GLY A 14 -5.50 1.40 -17.89
CA GLY A 14 -6.96 1.49 -18.08
C GLY A 14 -7.39 2.00 -19.46
N SER A 15 -6.46 2.49 -20.29
CA SER A 15 -6.74 2.89 -21.68
C SER A 15 -6.58 1.76 -22.69
N ASP A 16 -5.99 0.62 -22.30
CA ASP A 16 -5.79 -0.55 -23.15
C ASP A 16 -7.15 -1.15 -23.57
N PRO A 17 -7.48 -1.16 -24.88
CA PRO A 17 -8.74 -1.70 -25.36
C PRO A 17 -8.95 -3.19 -25.07
N GLN A 18 -7.88 -4.00 -24.99
CA GLN A 18 -7.98 -5.43 -24.69
C GLN A 18 -8.33 -5.63 -23.22
N TRP A 19 -7.61 -4.94 -22.33
CA TRP A 19 -7.90 -4.94 -20.90
C TRP A 19 -9.32 -4.46 -20.60
N GLN A 20 -9.74 -3.35 -21.21
CA GLN A 20 -11.11 -2.84 -21.03
C GLN A 20 -12.19 -3.81 -21.55
N ARG A 21 -11.94 -4.56 -22.63
CA ARG A 21 -12.88 -5.59 -23.12
C ARG A 21 -13.02 -6.71 -22.10
N LYS A 22 -11.88 -7.20 -21.60
CA LYS A 22 -11.80 -8.23 -20.56
C LYS A 22 -12.53 -7.77 -19.29
N GLU A 23 -12.29 -6.55 -18.83
CA GLU A 23 -12.95 -5.97 -17.65
C GLU A 23 -14.47 -5.89 -17.80
N ARG A 24 -14.95 -5.36 -18.93
CA ARG A 24 -16.39 -5.23 -19.21
C ARG A 24 -17.11 -6.57 -19.32
N GLU A 25 -16.43 -7.63 -19.73
CA GLU A 25 -17.02 -8.98 -19.83
C GLU A 25 -17.41 -9.53 -18.45
N PHE A 26 -16.61 -9.25 -17.42
CA PHE A 26 -16.87 -9.74 -16.06
C PHE A 26 -17.65 -8.76 -15.19
N ARG A 27 -17.73 -7.48 -15.58
CA ARG A 27 -18.46 -6.47 -14.85
C ARG A 27 -19.97 -6.69 -14.90
N LYS A 28 -20.64 -6.61 -13.74
CA LYS A 28 -22.11 -6.58 -13.68
C LYS A 28 -22.58 -5.12 -13.79
N CYS A 29 -23.78 -4.89 -14.36
CA CYS A 29 -24.37 -3.55 -14.48
C CYS A 29 -24.51 -2.77 -13.14
N SER A 30 -24.42 -3.46 -11.99
CA SER A 30 -24.49 -2.87 -10.65
C SER A 30 -23.15 -2.32 -10.12
N ASP A 31 -22.04 -2.58 -10.80
CA ASP A 31 -20.70 -2.18 -10.35
C ASP A 31 -20.41 -0.76 -10.89
N GLY A 32 -20.77 0.26 -10.10
CA GLY A 32 -20.94 1.65 -10.51
C GLY A 32 -19.76 2.39 -11.20
N GLU A 33 -20.01 3.67 -11.52
CA GLU A 33 -19.14 4.57 -12.31
C GLU A 33 -17.74 4.84 -11.69
N ASP A 34 -17.54 4.52 -10.41
CA ASP A 34 -16.31 4.78 -9.64
C ASP A 34 -15.05 4.07 -10.19
N SER A 35 -15.27 3.07 -11.03
CA SER A 35 -14.24 2.29 -11.71
C SER A 35 -13.36 3.06 -12.72
N LYS A 36 -13.90 4.02 -13.47
CA LYS A 36 -13.09 4.76 -14.48
C LYS A 36 -11.99 5.59 -13.83
N LYS A 37 -12.19 6.02 -12.57
CA LYS A 37 -11.17 6.72 -11.78
C LYS A 37 -10.09 5.77 -11.28
N ARG A 38 -10.46 4.54 -10.88
CA ARG A 38 -9.56 3.55 -10.25
C ARG A 38 -8.48 2.99 -11.17
N PHE A 39 -8.68 2.99 -12.49
CA PHE A 39 -7.76 2.41 -13.47
C PHE A 39 -7.07 3.47 -14.34
N ARG A 40 -7.12 4.73 -13.93
CA ARG A 40 -6.61 5.84 -14.72
C ARG A 40 -5.10 5.97 -14.56
N ASP A 41 -4.36 5.91 -15.66
CA ASP A 41 -2.94 6.23 -15.68
C ASP A 41 -2.70 7.68 -16.12
N TYR A 42 -2.07 8.46 -15.25
CA TYR A 42 -1.65 9.84 -15.52
C TYR A 42 -0.22 9.92 -16.11
N GLY A 43 0.41 8.78 -16.37
CA GLY A 43 1.81 8.66 -16.75
C GLY A 43 2.76 9.05 -15.62
N LEU A 44 2.27 9.00 -14.37
CA LEU A 44 3.05 9.32 -13.18
C LEU A 44 3.82 8.12 -12.65
N LEU A 45 3.44 6.88 -13.00
CA LEU A 45 4.16 5.67 -12.59
C LEU A 45 5.64 5.72 -13.00
N LYS A 46 5.94 6.11 -14.25
CA LYS A 46 7.33 6.26 -14.72
C LYS A 46 8.11 7.26 -13.86
N ASN A 47 7.45 8.36 -13.47
CA ASN A 47 8.04 9.34 -12.57
C ASN A 47 8.25 8.76 -11.16
N ALA A 48 7.27 8.06 -10.59
CA ALA A 48 7.38 7.41 -9.28
C ALA A 48 8.56 6.43 -9.22
N ILE A 49 8.73 5.58 -10.23
CA ILE A 49 9.87 4.64 -10.31
C ILE A 49 11.19 5.37 -10.53
N ALA A 50 11.24 6.42 -11.37
CA ALA A 50 12.45 7.23 -11.51
C ALA A 50 12.86 7.88 -10.16
N ARG A 51 11.90 8.26 -9.33
CA ARG A 51 12.14 8.76 -7.97
C ARG A 51 12.64 7.67 -7.03
N VAL A 52 12.22 6.42 -7.19
CA VAL A 52 12.82 5.28 -6.48
C VAL A 52 14.32 5.21 -6.77
N TRP A 53 14.72 5.27 -8.03
CA TRP A 53 16.15 5.25 -8.39
C TRP A 53 16.93 6.44 -7.85
N ARG A 54 16.30 7.62 -7.79
CA ARG A 54 16.93 8.83 -7.27
C ARG A 54 17.08 8.82 -5.75
N PHE A 55 16.05 8.39 -5.03
CA PHE A 55 15.96 8.57 -3.57
C PHE A 55 16.18 7.29 -2.76
N ALA A 56 16.11 6.13 -3.39
CA ALA A 56 16.36 4.82 -2.80
C ALA A 56 17.32 3.98 -3.67
N PRO A 57 18.54 4.47 -3.98
CA PRO A 57 19.45 3.77 -4.89
C PRO A 57 19.97 2.42 -4.38
N TRP A 58 19.66 2.07 -3.12
CA TRP A 58 19.96 0.78 -2.49
C TRP A 58 18.95 -0.32 -2.82
N VAL A 59 17.81 0.02 -3.43
CA VAL A 59 16.78 -0.95 -3.81
C VAL A 59 17.36 -1.99 -4.75
N HIS A 60 17.07 -3.25 -4.47
CA HIS A 60 17.59 -4.37 -5.25
C HIS A 60 16.92 -4.43 -6.63
N ARG A 61 15.60 -4.61 -6.66
CA ARG A 61 14.79 -4.59 -7.89
C ARG A 61 13.46 -3.90 -7.66
N VAL A 62 12.89 -3.36 -8.74
CA VAL A 62 11.50 -2.92 -8.79
C VAL A 62 10.69 -3.97 -9.53
N TYR A 63 9.65 -4.50 -8.89
CA TYR A 63 8.67 -5.39 -9.47
C TYR A 63 7.47 -4.58 -9.93
N LEU A 64 7.17 -4.65 -11.23
CA LEU A 64 6.00 -4.00 -11.82
C LEU A 64 4.97 -5.08 -12.16
N ILE A 65 3.95 -5.22 -11.32
CA ILE A 65 2.89 -6.20 -11.49
C ILE A 65 1.81 -5.62 -12.42
N THR A 66 1.46 -6.35 -13.47
CA THR A 66 0.54 -5.91 -14.52
C THR A 66 -0.44 -7.01 -14.96
N ASP A 67 -1.44 -6.64 -15.77
CA ASP A 67 -2.39 -7.57 -16.40
C ASP A 67 -2.10 -7.73 -17.91
N ASN A 68 -1.05 -8.48 -18.22
CA ASN A 68 -0.52 -8.77 -19.55
C ASN A 68 -0.13 -7.51 -20.33
N GLN A 69 0.42 -6.55 -19.59
CA GLN A 69 0.86 -5.26 -20.09
C GLN A 69 2.31 -5.03 -19.71
N ALA A 70 3.06 -4.36 -20.57
CA ALA A 70 4.44 -4.00 -20.27
C ALA A 70 4.77 -2.67 -20.95
N PRO A 71 4.78 -1.55 -20.20
CA PRO A 71 5.20 -0.28 -20.75
C PRO A 71 6.61 -0.38 -21.34
N GLU A 72 6.82 0.21 -22.52
CA GLU A 72 8.09 0.03 -23.25
C GLU A 72 9.30 0.55 -22.45
N TRP A 73 9.11 1.63 -21.69
CA TRP A 73 10.16 2.16 -20.81
C TRP A 73 10.52 1.21 -19.67
N ALA A 74 9.61 0.33 -19.23
CA ALA A 74 9.88 -0.63 -18.17
C ALA A 74 10.75 -1.78 -18.69
N LYS A 75 10.52 -2.22 -19.95
CA LYS A 75 11.32 -3.26 -20.61
C LYS A 75 12.77 -2.85 -20.86
N GLN A 76 13.04 -1.55 -20.92
CA GLN A 76 14.37 -1.00 -21.20
C GLN A 76 15.27 -0.90 -19.96
N ASP A 77 14.72 -1.08 -18.75
CA ASP A 77 15.48 -1.02 -17.50
C ASP A 77 15.55 -2.42 -16.85
N GLU A 78 16.72 -3.06 -16.91
CA GLU A 78 16.94 -4.42 -16.38
C GLU A 78 16.74 -4.53 -14.85
N ARG A 79 16.67 -3.40 -14.14
CA ARG A 79 16.36 -3.35 -12.70
C ARG A 79 14.85 -3.47 -12.42
N ILE A 80 14.03 -3.35 -13.47
CA ILE A 80 12.59 -3.53 -13.42
C ILE A 80 12.25 -4.95 -13.88
N VAL A 81 11.53 -5.69 -13.04
CA VAL A 81 11.00 -7.00 -13.35
C VAL A 81 9.49 -6.86 -13.53
N THR A 82 9.03 -6.95 -14.77
CA THR A 82 7.59 -6.99 -15.06
C THR A 82 7.06 -8.39 -14.75
N ILE A 83 5.99 -8.47 -13.96
CA ILE A 83 5.33 -9.71 -13.56
C ILE A 83 3.87 -9.65 -13.98
N ASP A 84 3.40 -10.69 -14.64
CA ASP A 84 2.00 -10.83 -14.99
C ASP A 84 1.19 -11.40 -13.81
N HIS A 85 -0.10 -11.05 -13.71
CA HIS A 85 -1.01 -11.66 -12.75
C HIS A 85 -1.00 -13.20 -12.80
N THR A 86 -0.85 -13.80 -13.99
CA THR A 86 -0.81 -15.26 -14.18
C THR A 86 0.45 -15.93 -13.61
N ASP A 87 1.52 -15.17 -13.35
CA ASP A 87 2.78 -15.72 -12.85
C ASP A 87 2.70 -16.16 -11.37
N PHE A 88 1.76 -15.61 -10.60
CA PHE A 88 1.72 -15.82 -9.15
C PHE A 88 0.32 -15.98 -8.56
N ILE A 89 -0.74 -15.55 -9.25
CA ILE A 89 -2.13 -15.73 -8.80
C ILE A 89 -2.64 -17.08 -9.31
N PRO A 90 -3.23 -17.93 -8.45
CA PRO A 90 -3.83 -19.19 -8.89
C PRO A 90 -4.86 -18.99 -10.01
N SER A 91 -4.81 -19.83 -11.05
CA SER A 91 -5.58 -19.65 -12.28
C SER A 91 -7.11 -19.65 -12.09
N ASN A 92 -7.61 -20.32 -11.05
CA ASN A 92 -9.03 -20.32 -10.68
C ASN A 92 -9.53 -18.94 -10.16
N PHE A 93 -8.61 -18.07 -9.75
CA PHE A 93 -8.92 -16.70 -9.30
C PHE A 93 -8.72 -15.65 -10.41
N LEU A 94 -8.35 -16.08 -11.62
CA LEU A 94 -8.15 -15.20 -12.76
C LEU A 94 -9.34 -15.25 -13.74
N PRO A 95 -9.61 -14.16 -14.47
CA PRO A 95 -8.98 -12.85 -14.32
C PRO A 95 -9.46 -12.11 -13.07
N THR A 96 -8.63 -11.20 -12.57
CA THR A 96 -8.96 -10.34 -11.42
C THR A 96 -8.71 -8.87 -11.74
N PHE A 97 -9.59 -8.01 -11.23
CA PHE A 97 -9.50 -6.55 -11.24
C PHE A 97 -9.53 -6.01 -9.80
N ASN A 98 -9.35 -6.89 -8.82
CA ASN A 98 -9.39 -6.58 -7.41
C ASN A 98 -7.96 -6.40 -6.88
N SER A 99 -7.59 -5.16 -6.53
CA SER A 99 -6.26 -4.88 -5.99
C SER A 99 -5.98 -5.68 -4.71
N ASN A 100 -6.99 -5.94 -3.87
CA ASN A 100 -6.81 -6.75 -2.67
C ASN A 100 -6.37 -8.17 -3.02
N CYS A 101 -6.97 -8.78 -4.06
CA CYS A 101 -6.57 -10.10 -4.56
C CYS A 101 -5.12 -10.09 -5.07
N ILE A 102 -4.76 -9.07 -5.85
CA ILE A 102 -3.41 -8.91 -6.40
C ILE A 102 -2.40 -8.77 -5.25
N GLU A 103 -2.61 -7.80 -4.36
CA GLU A 103 -1.71 -7.47 -3.25
C GLU A 103 -1.56 -8.62 -2.25
N MET A 104 -2.66 -9.34 -1.94
CA MET A 104 -2.63 -10.49 -1.02
C MET A 104 -1.90 -11.69 -1.62
N ASN A 105 -1.70 -11.78 -2.94
CA ASN A 105 -0.97 -12.88 -3.57
C ASN A 105 0.49 -12.55 -3.89
N ILE A 106 0.97 -11.30 -3.73
CA ILE A 106 2.34 -10.86 -4.10
C ILE A 106 3.45 -11.77 -3.56
N TRP A 107 3.29 -12.29 -2.35
CA TRP A 107 4.26 -13.20 -1.72
C TRP A 107 4.51 -14.51 -2.50
N ARG A 108 3.63 -14.88 -3.43
CA ARG A 108 3.77 -16.06 -4.29
C ARG A 108 4.76 -15.84 -5.44
N ILE A 109 5.14 -14.59 -5.73
CA ILE A 109 6.16 -14.29 -6.75
C ILE A 109 7.48 -14.91 -6.30
N SER A 110 7.94 -15.91 -7.04
CA SER A 110 9.07 -16.77 -6.66
C SER A 110 10.38 -15.99 -6.53
N SER A 111 10.64 -15.05 -7.45
CA SER A 111 11.86 -14.25 -7.47
C SER A 111 11.88 -13.08 -6.48
N LEU A 112 10.71 -12.69 -5.94
CA LEU A 112 10.58 -11.59 -4.97
C LEU A 112 11.32 -11.96 -3.67
N GLN A 113 12.12 -11.03 -3.16
CA GLN A 113 12.87 -11.22 -1.92
C GLN A 113 11.96 -11.24 -0.69
N GLU A 114 12.46 -11.83 0.40
CA GLU A 114 11.73 -11.90 1.68
C GLU A 114 11.27 -10.51 2.14
N HIS A 115 12.13 -9.50 2.01
CA HIS A 115 11.86 -8.12 2.40
C HIS A 115 11.50 -7.31 1.16
N PHE A 116 10.29 -6.75 1.14
CA PHE A 116 9.85 -5.87 0.06
C PHE A 116 9.01 -4.72 0.58
N VAL A 117 8.94 -3.62 -0.17
CA VAL A 117 8.07 -2.49 0.14
C VAL A 117 7.02 -2.37 -0.96
N LEU A 118 5.75 -2.49 -0.58
CA LEU A 118 4.64 -2.30 -1.50
C LEU A 118 4.33 -0.81 -1.64
N PHE A 119 4.41 -0.33 -2.88
CA PHE A 119 4.03 1.01 -3.30
C PHE A 119 2.74 0.95 -4.11
N ASN A 120 1.91 1.98 -3.95
CA ASN A 120 0.85 2.31 -4.88
C ASN A 120 1.39 3.32 -5.92
N ASP A 121 0.66 3.50 -7.01
CA ASP A 121 0.99 4.42 -8.11
C ASP A 121 0.87 5.91 -7.74
N ASP A 122 0.16 6.23 -6.66
CA ASP A 122 0.01 7.57 -6.08
C ASP A 122 1.11 7.93 -5.06
N ILE A 123 2.11 7.06 -4.83
CA ILE A 123 3.17 7.25 -3.84
C ILE A 123 4.47 7.73 -4.51
N PHE A 124 4.98 8.87 -4.03
CA PHE A 124 6.22 9.47 -4.51
C PHE A 124 7.23 9.64 -3.38
N LEU A 125 8.45 9.16 -3.58
CA LEU A 125 9.59 9.51 -2.72
C LEU A 125 10.06 10.92 -3.02
N THR A 126 10.22 11.75 -2.01
CA THR A 126 10.52 13.19 -2.17
C THR A 126 11.88 13.59 -1.63
N GLN A 127 12.51 12.70 -0.85
CA GLN A 127 13.85 12.86 -0.31
C GLN A 127 14.54 11.51 -0.20
N ALA A 128 15.87 11.52 -0.03
CA ALA A 128 16.64 10.31 0.16
C ALA A 128 16.14 9.50 1.36
N VAL A 129 15.89 8.22 1.12
CA VAL A 129 15.54 7.22 2.12
C VAL A 129 16.66 6.20 2.23
N THR A 130 16.73 5.53 3.38
CA THR A 130 17.66 4.44 3.67
C THR A 130 16.89 3.15 3.89
N PRO A 131 17.53 1.97 3.81
CA PRO A 131 16.88 0.72 4.19
C PRO A 131 16.28 0.78 5.60
N ASP A 132 16.99 1.46 6.53
CA ASP A 132 16.62 1.67 7.93
C ASP A 132 15.37 2.57 8.13
N ASP A 133 14.80 3.11 7.04
CA ASP A 133 13.48 3.77 7.09
C ASP A 133 12.32 2.76 6.96
N PHE A 134 12.58 1.54 6.45
CA PHE A 134 11.57 0.53 6.11
C PHE A 134 11.69 -0.73 6.96
N PHE A 135 12.90 -1.18 7.26
CA PHE A 135 13.16 -2.32 8.13
C PHE A 135 14.21 -1.96 9.18
N ASP A 136 14.21 -2.59 10.35
CA ASP A 136 15.28 -2.42 11.32
C ASP A 136 16.43 -3.40 11.09
N ARG A 137 17.44 -3.36 11.96
CA ARG A 137 18.62 -4.24 11.84
C ARG A 137 18.32 -5.72 12.04
N GLN A 138 17.17 -6.04 12.64
CA GLN A 138 16.67 -7.40 12.84
C GLN A 138 15.77 -7.85 11.67
N GLY A 139 15.48 -6.96 10.71
CA GLY A 139 14.58 -7.25 9.59
C GLY A 139 13.11 -6.96 9.90
N LEU A 140 12.77 -6.37 11.05
CA LEU A 140 11.38 -6.08 11.37
C LEU A 140 10.90 -4.84 10.60
N PRO A 141 9.65 -4.83 10.12
CA PRO A 141 9.08 -3.68 9.43
C PRO A 141 9.00 -2.46 10.36
N ILE A 142 9.36 -1.28 9.85
CA ILE A 142 9.26 0.00 10.55
C ILE A 142 7.92 0.65 10.20
N LEU A 143 7.01 0.70 11.17
CA LEU A 143 5.60 1.05 10.98
C LEU A 143 5.09 2.01 12.07
N ASN A 144 4.01 2.72 11.78
CA ASN A 144 3.27 3.43 12.82
C ASN A 144 2.33 2.47 13.55
N GLY A 145 2.70 2.06 14.76
CA GLY A 145 1.92 1.15 15.60
C GLY A 145 0.98 1.85 16.59
N GLY A 146 0.71 3.15 16.40
CA GLY A 146 -0.22 3.88 17.25
C GLY A 146 -1.63 3.30 17.17
N MET A 147 -2.26 3.05 18.31
CA MET A 147 -3.64 2.55 18.33
C MET A 147 -4.62 3.60 17.82
N HIS A 148 -5.68 3.13 17.16
CA HIS A 148 -6.74 3.95 16.58
C HIS A 148 -8.09 3.25 16.75
N ILE A 149 -9.19 3.99 16.63
CA ILE A 149 -10.54 3.43 16.59
C ILE A 149 -11.01 3.50 15.15
N ILE A 150 -11.32 2.36 14.53
CA ILE A 150 -11.84 2.32 13.16
C ILE A 150 -13.04 3.26 13.02
N GLN A 151 -13.00 4.13 12.01
CA GLN A 151 -14.07 5.09 11.72
C GLN A 151 -14.85 4.61 10.50
N PRO A 152 -16.16 4.32 10.62
CA PRO A 152 -16.97 3.91 9.48
C PRO A 152 -17.26 5.11 8.58
N LYS A 153 -16.51 5.25 7.48
CA LYS A 153 -16.68 6.35 6.52
C LYS A 153 -17.26 5.90 5.19
N ASN A 154 -16.90 4.72 4.73
CA ASN A 154 -17.23 4.18 3.41
C ASN A 154 -17.08 2.66 3.42
N ASP A 155 -17.38 2.01 2.28
CA ASP A 155 -17.27 0.55 2.15
C ASP A 155 -15.87 0.01 2.43
N PHE A 156 -14.83 0.78 2.13
CA PHE A 156 -13.46 0.39 2.45
C PHE A 156 -13.22 0.26 3.98
N SER A 157 -13.99 0.98 4.80
CA SER A 157 -13.93 0.84 6.25
C SER A 157 -14.35 -0.57 6.73
N ARG A 158 -15.14 -1.31 5.91
CA ARG A 158 -15.52 -2.71 6.20
C ARG A 158 -14.34 -3.66 6.03
N ILE A 159 -13.53 -3.49 4.99
CA ILE A 159 -12.28 -4.26 4.79
C ILE A 159 -11.34 -4.08 5.99
N VAL A 160 -11.16 -2.84 6.46
CA VAL A 160 -10.34 -2.56 7.65
C VAL A 160 -10.91 -3.24 8.90
N PHE A 161 -12.24 -3.30 9.04
CA PHE A 161 -12.89 -4.01 10.12
C PHE A 161 -12.67 -5.52 10.03
N ASN A 162 -12.84 -6.13 8.85
CA ASN A 162 -12.59 -7.55 8.59
C ASN A 162 -11.15 -7.93 8.96
N ASN A 163 -10.17 -7.10 8.55
CA ASN A 163 -8.78 -7.28 8.95
C ASN A 163 -8.64 -7.32 10.49
N MET A 164 -9.31 -6.42 11.21
CA MET A 164 -9.21 -6.37 12.68
C MET A 164 -9.92 -7.53 13.39
N VAL A 165 -10.91 -8.18 12.76
CA VAL A 165 -11.49 -9.43 13.27
C VAL A 165 -10.41 -10.51 13.33
N VAL A 166 -9.68 -10.71 12.23
CA VAL A 166 -8.59 -11.70 12.15
C VAL A 166 -7.45 -11.36 13.11
N VAL A 167 -7.08 -10.08 13.21
CA VAL A 167 -6.04 -9.63 14.15
C VAL A 167 -6.41 -9.94 15.60
N ASN A 168 -7.65 -9.68 16.00
CA ASN A 168 -8.09 -9.96 17.37
C ASN A 168 -8.23 -11.46 17.66
N GLU A 169 -8.45 -12.29 16.64
CA GLU A 169 -8.47 -13.74 16.76
C GLU A 169 -7.07 -14.31 16.98
N LEU A 170 -6.10 -13.91 16.16
CA LEU A 170 -4.72 -14.45 16.20
C LEU A 170 -3.87 -13.81 17.31
N TYR A 171 -3.99 -12.50 17.50
CA TYR A 171 -3.15 -11.70 18.40
C TYR A 171 -4.01 -10.84 19.35
N PRO A 172 -4.84 -11.45 20.22
CA PRO A 172 -5.78 -10.70 21.05
C PRO A 172 -5.08 -9.72 22.00
N LYS A 173 -5.61 -8.49 22.08
CA LYS A 173 -5.01 -7.38 22.84
C LYS A 173 -4.71 -7.74 24.31
N TRP A 174 -5.64 -8.40 25.01
CA TRP A 174 -5.47 -8.76 26.41
C TRP A 174 -4.20 -9.61 26.67
N LYS A 175 -3.75 -10.38 25.67
CA LYS A 175 -2.56 -11.23 25.74
C LYS A 175 -1.29 -10.46 25.35
N PHE A 176 -1.34 -9.67 24.28
CA PHE A 176 -0.13 -9.08 23.67
C PHE A 176 0.20 -7.67 24.19
N PHE A 177 -0.80 -6.88 24.58
CA PHE A 177 -0.64 -5.44 24.84
C PHE A 177 0.39 -5.09 25.92
N ARG A 178 0.51 -5.91 26.97
CA ARG A 178 1.51 -5.67 28.03
C ARG A 178 2.95 -5.79 27.51
N GLY A 179 3.22 -6.76 26.64
CA GLY A 179 4.54 -6.97 26.04
C GLY A 179 4.88 -5.93 24.98
N THR A 180 3.87 -5.35 24.33
CA THR A 180 4.04 -4.39 23.23
C THR A 180 3.76 -2.94 23.63
N PHE A 181 3.52 -2.66 24.91
CA PHE A 181 3.04 -1.35 25.40
C PHE A 181 3.90 -0.17 24.91
N SER A 182 5.22 -0.27 25.02
CA SER A 182 6.18 0.78 24.59
C SER A 182 6.22 0.99 23.08
N LYS A 183 5.76 0.01 22.30
CA LYS A 183 5.62 0.13 20.84
C LYS A 183 4.31 0.81 20.46
N HIS A 184 3.25 0.71 21.26
CA HIS A 184 1.97 1.41 21.03
C HIS A 184 1.94 2.83 21.62
N PHE A 185 2.71 3.08 22.68
CA PHE A 185 2.92 4.41 23.26
C PHE A 185 4.36 4.86 23.04
N ASN A 186 4.60 5.55 21.92
CA ASN A 186 5.93 5.94 21.50
C ASN A 186 5.98 7.42 21.12
N LEU A 187 7.04 8.12 21.51
CA LEU A 187 7.25 9.54 21.20
C LEU A 187 7.26 9.81 19.68
N ASN A 188 7.64 8.81 18.87
CA ASN A 188 7.64 8.88 17.41
C ASN A 188 6.24 9.18 16.83
N TYR A 189 5.16 8.87 17.54
CA TYR A 189 3.78 9.14 17.12
C TYR A 189 3.30 10.56 17.48
N GLY A 190 4.07 11.28 18.31
CA GLY A 190 3.74 12.59 18.85
C GLY A 190 2.52 12.59 19.77
N VAL A 191 2.18 13.78 20.29
CA VAL A 191 1.11 13.94 21.30
C VAL A 191 -0.25 13.43 20.80
N ARG A 192 -0.67 13.82 19.59
CA ARG A 192 -1.96 13.41 19.03
C ARG A 192 -2.06 11.90 18.81
N GLY A 193 -0.98 11.25 18.34
CA GLY A 193 -0.94 9.80 18.14
C GLY A 193 -1.08 9.05 19.46
N ASN A 194 -0.31 9.44 20.48
CA ASN A 194 -0.39 8.84 21.81
C ASN A 194 -1.75 9.11 22.50
N LEU A 195 -2.34 10.29 22.32
CA LEU A 195 -3.67 10.60 22.86
C LEU A 195 -4.75 9.67 22.30
N ARG A 196 -4.73 9.39 20.99
CA ARG A 196 -5.62 8.38 20.39
C ARG A 196 -5.39 7.00 21.02
N GLY A 197 -4.13 6.66 21.26
CA GLY A 197 -3.77 5.45 21.99
C GLY A 197 -4.38 5.38 23.39
N VAL A 198 -4.32 6.46 24.15
CA VAL A 198 -4.94 6.54 25.49
C VAL A 198 -6.45 6.34 25.40
N LEU A 199 -7.12 6.93 24.41
CA LEU A 199 -8.56 6.77 24.21
C LEU A 199 -8.96 5.36 23.76
N ALA A 200 -8.09 4.65 23.04
CA ALA A 200 -8.30 3.28 22.57
C ALA A 200 -7.86 2.21 23.60
N ALA A 201 -7.03 2.57 24.57
CA ALA A 201 -6.46 1.63 25.55
C ALA A 201 -7.51 0.89 26.41
N PRO A 202 -8.61 1.50 26.88
CA PRO A 202 -9.56 0.84 27.78
C PRO A 202 -10.32 -0.34 27.18
N TYR A 203 -10.41 -0.45 25.85
CA TYR A 203 -11.11 -1.55 25.20
C TYR A 203 -10.32 -2.85 25.29
N ASN A 204 -10.99 -3.97 25.59
CA ASN A 204 -10.35 -5.29 25.76
C ASN A 204 -9.82 -5.90 24.45
N VAL A 205 -10.26 -5.38 23.30
CA VAL A 205 -9.86 -5.79 21.95
C VAL A 205 -9.09 -4.65 21.27
N TRP A 206 -8.30 -4.97 20.25
CA TRP A 206 -7.72 -3.98 19.36
C TRP A 206 -8.84 -3.30 18.58
N THR A 207 -8.99 -1.98 18.75
CA THR A 207 -9.99 -1.17 18.05
C THR A 207 -9.55 -0.74 16.64
N GLY A 208 -8.30 -1.03 16.29
CA GLY A 208 -7.63 -0.59 15.06
C GLY A 208 -6.25 0.01 15.32
N PHE A 209 -5.53 0.26 14.25
CA PHE A 209 -4.23 0.94 14.25
C PHE A 209 -4.27 2.15 13.32
N PHE A 210 -3.31 3.06 13.49
CA PHE A 210 -3.25 4.28 12.69
C PHE A 210 -2.81 3.96 11.25
N GLU A 211 -3.66 4.32 10.30
CA GLU A 211 -3.39 4.15 8.87
C GLU A 211 -2.80 5.42 8.28
N ASP A 212 -1.49 5.37 8.01
CA ASP A 212 -0.72 6.47 7.40
C ASP A 212 -0.80 6.49 5.87
N HIS A 213 -1.36 5.45 5.24
CA HIS A 213 -1.50 5.29 3.79
C HIS A 213 -0.17 5.42 3.03
N LEU A 214 0.96 5.13 3.66
CA LEU A 214 2.30 5.19 3.06
C LEU A 214 2.71 3.84 2.48
N ALA A 215 3.82 3.81 1.73
CA ALA A 215 4.39 2.57 1.24
C ALA A 215 4.70 1.62 2.41
N CYS A 216 4.30 0.36 2.26
CA CYS A 216 4.21 -0.58 3.36
C CYS A 216 5.32 -1.64 3.25
N PRO A 217 6.24 -1.72 4.22
CA PRO A 217 7.23 -2.79 4.29
C PRO A 217 6.56 -4.11 4.67
N HIS A 218 6.93 -5.18 3.98
CA HIS A 218 6.37 -6.51 4.11
C HIS A 218 7.44 -7.60 4.12
N LEU A 219 7.09 -8.71 4.76
CA LEU A 219 7.83 -9.95 4.84
C LEU A 219 7.03 -11.06 4.16
N LYS A 220 7.59 -11.73 3.14
CA LYS A 220 6.88 -12.82 2.43
C LYS A 220 6.46 -13.94 3.39
N SER A 221 7.31 -14.25 4.36
CA SER A 221 7.04 -15.27 5.39
C SER A 221 5.72 -15.03 6.14
N TRP A 222 5.33 -13.78 6.38
CA TRP A 222 4.09 -13.48 7.10
C TRP A 222 2.83 -13.76 6.29
N PHE A 223 2.87 -13.53 4.98
CA PHE A 223 1.77 -13.94 4.11
C PHE A 223 1.66 -15.46 4.06
N ALA A 224 2.80 -16.17 3.96
CA ALA A 224 2.82 -17.64 3.96
C ALA A 224 2.29 -18.21 5.28
N THR A 225 2.69 -17.65 6.43
CA THR A 225 2.17 -18.03 7.76
C THR A 225 0.68 -17.79 7.83
N LEU A 226 0.18 -16.60 7.48
CA LEU A 226 -1.26 -16.32 7.49
C LEU A 226 -2.02 -17.27 6.56
N TYR A 227 -1.49 -17.58 5.37
CA TYR A 227 -2.12 -18.53 4.45
C TYR A 227 -2.19 -19.94 5.05
N SER A 228 -1.15 -20.36 5.80
CA SER A 228 -1.15 -21.66 6.47
C SER A 228 -2.14 -21.76 7.63
N GLU A 229 -2.35 -20.66 8.36
CA GLU A 229 -3.26 -20.61 9.52
C GLU A 229 -4.71 -20.33 9.11
N LYS A 230 -4.91 -19.48 8.10
CA LYS A 230 -6.21 -18.97 7.64
C LYS A 230 -6.26 -18.86 6.11
N PRO A 231 -6.27 -20.00 5.38
CA PRO A 231 -6.31 -19.99 3.92
C PRO A 231 -7.56 -19.27 3.38
N SER A 232 -8.68 -19.33 4.12
CA SER A 232 -9.96 -18.69 3.76
C SER A 232 -9.83 -17.19 3.52
N VAL A 233 -8.95 -16.48 4.24
CA VAL A 233 -8.70 -15.03 4.05
C VAL A 233 -8.25 -14.73 2.63
N PHE A 234 -7.40 -15.59 2.07
CA PHE A 234 -6.87 -15.44 0.72
C PHE A 234 -7.87 -15.96 -0.31
N GLU A 235 -8.50 -17.11 -0.06
CA GLU A 235 -9.45 -17.74 -0.98
C GLU A 235 -10.70 -16.89 -1.19
N GLU A 236 -11.27 -16.33 -0.11
CA GLU A 236 -12.43 -15.44 -0.16
C GLU A 236 -12.11 -14.17 -0.96
N THR A 237 -11.06 -13.45 -0.56
CA THR A 237 -10.60 -12.24 -1.27
C THR A 237 -10.29 -12.52 -2.75
N SER A 238 -9.63 -13.64 -3.03
CA SER A 238 -9.21 -13.99 -4.40
C SER A 238 -10.38 -14.48 -5.27
N SER A 239 -11.46 -14.96 -4.66
CA SER A 239 -12.68 -15.35 -5.39
C SER A 239 -13.42 -14.15 -5.99
N HIS A 240 -13.21 -12.95 -5.43
CA HIS A 240 -13.82 -11.72 -5.89
C HIS A 240 -13.02 -11.06 -7.02
N ARG A 241 -13.60 -11.02 -8.23
CA ARG A 241 -13.00 -10.34 -9.39
C ARG A 241 -12.90 -8.84 -9.24
N PHE A 242 -13.80 -8.24 -8.48
CA PHE A 242 -13.84 -6.82 -8.15
C PHE A 242 -13.89 -6.67 -6.64
N ARG A 243 -13.25 -5.62 -6.12
CA ARG A 243 -13.20 -5.34 -4.67
C ARG A 243 -14.58 -5.41 -4.04
N GLN A 244 -14.74 -6.24 -3.02
CA GLN A 244 -15.96 -6.36 -2.23
C GLN A 244 -15.74 -5.84 -0.80
N PRO A 245 -16.81 -5.42 -0.10
CA PRO A 245 -16.72 -5.03 1.30
C PRO A 245 -16.25 -6.15 2.24
N ASP A 246 -16.41 -7.40 1.82
CA ASP A 246 -16.03 -8.60 2.58
C ASP A 246 -14.57 -9.00 2.36
N ASP A 247 -13.84 -8.30 1.49
CA ASP A 247 -12.42 -8.56 1.24
C ASP A 247 -11.54 -8.31 2.48
N TYR A 248 -10.32 -8.85 2.40
CA TYR A 248 -9.19 -8.49 3.24
C TYR A 248 -8.14 -7.78 2.39
N SER A 249 -7.39 -6.84 2.98
CA SER A 249 -6.30 -6.14 2.30
C SER A 249 -4.95 -6.49 2.88
N HIS A 250 -3.86 -6.14 2.19
CA HIS A 250 -2.49 -6.31 2.69
C HIS A 250 -2.23 -5.58 4.02
N TRP A 251 -3.10 -4.65 4.43
CA TRP A 251 -3.05 -4.04 5.77
C TRP A 251 -3.35 -5.03 6.88
N LEU A 252 -4.00 -6.16 6.59
CA LEU A 252 -4.11 -7.26 7.54
C LEU A 252 -2.71 -7.69 8.00
N ILE A 253 -1.80 -7.97 7.07
CA ILE A 253 -0.42 -8.34 7.37
C ILE A 253 0.28 -7.25 8.19
N LYS A 254 0.13 -5.98 7.78
CA LYS A 254 0.63 -4.82 8.55
C LYS A 254 0.14 -4.84 10.00
N ASN A 255 -1.16 -5.06 10.20
CA ASN A 255 -1.80 -5.04 11.50
C ASN A 255 -1.43 -6.25 12.36
N LEU A 256 -1.10 -7.40 11.76
CA LEU A 256 -0.56 -8.56 12.46
C LEU A 256 0.85 -8.29 13.01
N TYR A 257 1.73 -7.60 12.27
CA TYR A 257 3.02 -7.14 12.82
C TYR A 257 2.81 -6.23 14.05
N ILE A 258 1.87 -5.28 13.93
CA ILE A 258 1.62 -4.30 14.98
C ILE A 258 1.05 -4.98 16.24
N ALA A 259 0.09 -5.89 16.08
CA ALA A 259 -0.56 -6.59 17.20
C ALA A 259 0.36 -7.61 17.89
N SER A 260 1.17 -8.33 17.11
CA SER A 260 2.17 -9.28 17.64
C SER A 260 3.34 -8.58 18.35
N GLY A 261 3.65 -7.35 17.92
CA GLY A 261 4.82 -6.61 18.37
C GLY A 261 6.04 -6.80 17.48
N GLU A 262 5.94 -7.52 16.36
CA GLU A 262 7.03 -7.78 15.41
C GLU A 262 7.22 -6.61 14.42
N PHE A 263 7.39 -5.40 14.98
CA PHE A 263 7.63 -4.17 14.22
C PHE A 263 8.48 -3.17 15.03
N SER A 264 9.01 -2.16 14.34
CA SER A 264 9.73 -1.04 14.95
C SER A 264 8.99 0.31 14.75
N PRO A 265 8.88 1.20 15.76
CA PRO A 265 8.08 2.44 15.65
C PRO A 265 8.62 3.48 14.65
N ARG A 266 7.81 3.82 13.64
CA ARG A 266 8.08 4.88 12.65
C ARG A 266 7.76 6.27 13.19
N ARG A 267 8.60 7.26 12.83
CA ARG A 267 8.30 8.68 13.07
C ARG A 267 7.13 9.17 12.21
N LYS A 268 6.17 9.87 12.82
CA LYS A 268 4.97 10.36 12.14
C LYS A 268 5.21 11.32 10.95
N ASN A 269 6.38 11.96 10.87
CA ASN A 269 6.73 12.91 9.81
C ASN A 269 7.56 12.23 8.69
N PHE A 270 7.40 10.92 8.50
CA PHE A 270 8.07 10.20 7.42
C PHE A 270 7.43 10.52 6.07
N GLY A 271 6.10 10.55 6.02
CA GLY A 271 5.35 10.91 4.84
C GLY A 271 3.97 11.44 5.16
N VAL A 272 3.28 11.90 4.13
CA VAL A 272 1.93 12.47 4.26
C VAL A 272 1.06 12.10 3.07
N GLN A 273 -0.22 11.84 3.35
CA GLN A 273 -1.26 11.76 2.34
C GLN A 273 -1.84 13.16 2.10
N TYR A 274 -1.92 13.58 0.84
CA TYR A 274 -2.39 14.89 0.46
C TYR A 274 -3.43 14.76 -0.67
N GLY A 275 -4.66 15.21 -0.40
CA GLY A 275 -5.75 15.21 -1.37
C GLY A 275 -5.63 16.39 -2.34
N LEU A 276 -5.46 16.08 -3.62
CA LEU A 276 -5.31 17.06 -4.69
C LEU A 276 -6.68 17.40 -5.28
N LYS A 277 -7.12 18.64 -5.08
CA LYS A 277 -8.44 19.17 -5.45
C LYS A 277 -8.38 20.31 -6.46
N SER A 278 -7.26 21.02 -6.56
CA SER A 278 -7.06 22.08 -7.56
C SER A 278 -5.59 22.44 -7.75
N GLU A 279 -5.27 23.04 -8.89
CA GLU A 279 -3.93 23.52 -9.27
C GLU A 279 -3.34 24.53 -8.26
N SER A 280 -4.19 25.30 -7.56
CA SER A 280 -3.76 26.23 -6.51
C SER A 280 -3.00 25.57 -5.34
N GLN A 281 -3.09 24.24 -5.20
CA GLN A 281 -2.38 23.47 -4.16
C GLN A 281 -0.96 23.06 -4.59
N LEU A 282 -0.58 23.20 -5.85
CA LEU A 282 0.73 22.81 -6.37
C LEU A 282 1.93 23.45 -5.62
N PRO A 283 1.89 24.75 -5.25
CA PRO A 283 2.96 25.34 -4.44
C PRO A 283 3.06 24.72 -3.03
N GLU A 284 1.95 24.28 -2.45
CA GLU A 284 1.96 23.59 -1.15
C GLU A 284 2.58 22.20 -1.27
N ILE A 285 2.24 21.46 -2.33
CA ILE A 285 2.85 20.15 -2.64
C ILE A 285 4.37 20.29 -2.72
N GLY A 286 4.88 21.27 -3.48
CA GLY A 286 6.32 21.55 -3.56
C GLY A 286 6.95 21.78 -2.18
N ARG A 287 6.29 22.55 -1.30
CA ARG A 287 6.77 22.76 0.08
C ARG A 287 6.75 21.48 0.91
N ILE A 288 5.71 20.64 0.79
CA ILE A 288 5.59 19.37 1.52
C ILE A 288 6.72 18.42 1.13
N MET A 289 7.02 18.32 -0.16
CA MET A 289 8.09 17.47 -0.70
C MET A 289 9.47 17.82 -0.11
N THR A 290 9.73 19.10 0.22
CA THR A 290 10.97 19.52 0.92
C THR A 290 11.04 19.14 2.40
N LYS A 291 9.93 18.69 3.01
CA LYS A 291 9.83 18.40 4.46
C LYS A 291 9.57 16.93 4.79
N GLN A 292 8.93 16.20 3.88
CA GLN A 292 8.58 14.79 4.03
C GLN A 292 9.46 13.95 3.12
N LYS A 293 9.73 12.69 3.49
CA LYS A 293 10.45 11.74 2.63
C LYS A 293 9.54 11.08 1.60
N MET A 294 8.24 11.07 1.86
CA MET A 294 7.22 10.46 1.01
C MET A 294 5.96 11.31 0.97
N ILE A 295 5.32 11.39 -0.19
CA ILE A 295 4.01 12.00 -0.35
C ILE A 295 3.10 11.03 -1.11
N VAL A 296 1.85 10.96 -0.71
CA VAL A 296 0.79 10.22 -1.41
C VAL A 296 -0.21 11.21 -1.94
N LEU A 297 -0.43 11.21 -3.25
CA LEU A 297 -1.24 12.20 -3.96
C LEU A 297 -2.52 11.55 -4.46
N ASN A 298 -3.59 11.60 -3.66
CA ASN A 298 -4.90 11.12 -4.08
C ASN A 298 -5.64 12.23 -4.83
N ASP A 299 -6.13 11.94 -6.03
CA ASP A 299 -6.93 12.88 -6.80
C ASP A 299 -8.41 12.83 -6.41
N GLU A 300 -8.96 13.99 -6.07
CA GLU A 300 -10.41 14.16 -5.96
C GLU A 300 -10.98 14.90 -7.19
N LEU A 301 -10.18 14.98 -8.25
CA LEU A 301 -10.44 15.78 -9.45
C LEU A 301 -11.39 15.08 -10.44
N SER A 302 -12.03 15.90 -11.29
CA SER A 302 -12.61 15.42 -12.55
C SER A 302 -11.52 15.14 -13.57
N ASP A 303 -11.82 14.33 -14.58
CA ASP A 303 -10.89 13.91 -15.64
C ASP A 303 -10.29 15.11 -16.38
N GLU A 304 -11.16 16.08 -16.72
CA GLU A 304 -10.78 17.31 -17.40
C GLU A 304 -9.84 18.17 -16.54
N ALA A 305 -10.16 18.33 -15.25
CA ALA A 305 -9.35 19.11 -14.32
C ALA A 305 -8.00 18.43 -14.05
N ALA A 306 -7.98 17.11 -13.96
CA ALA A 306 -6.74 16.36 -13.81
C ALA A 306 -5.85 16.55 -15.04
N LEU A 307 -6.36 16.34 -16.26
CA LEU A 307 -5.59 16.50 -17.49
C LEU A 307 -4.98 17.90 -17.65
N HIS A 308 -5.71 18.94 -17.27
CA HIS A 308 -5.20 20.32 -17.30
C HIS A 308 -4.03 20.54 -16.32
N MET A 309 -4.11 19.96 -15.12
CA MET A 309 -3.14 20.16 -14.05
C MET A 309 -1.90 19.27 -14.17
N LEU A 310 -1.97 18.15 -14.90
CA LEU A 310 -0.88 17.18 -15.01
C LEU A 310 0.47 17.76 -15.44
N PRO A 311 0.56 18.66 -16.44
CA PRO A 311 1.83 19.25 -16.83
C PRO A 311 2.51 19.99 -15.68
N ASP A 312 1.74 20.80 -14.95
CA ASP A 312 2.25 21.61 -13.83
C ASP A 312 2.61 20.73 -12.63
N LEU A 313 1.80 19.70 -12.35
CA LEU A 313 2.13 18.71 -11.33
C LEU A 313 3.44 17.98 -11.67
N LYS A 314 3.63 17.56 -12.93
CA LYS A 314 4.88 16.94 -13.39
C LYS A 314 6.07 17.88 -13.20
N GLN A 315 5.91 19.15 -13.51
CA GLN A 315 6.95 20.15 -13.28
C GLN A 315 7.31 20.26 -11.79
N VAL A 316 6.31 20.34 -10.90
CA VAL A 316 6.54 20.37 -9.44
C VAL A 316 7.27 19.11 -8.97
N LEU A 317 6.87 17.94 -9.47
CA LEU A 317 7.55 16.68 -9.14
C LEU A 317 9.01 16.72 -9.63
N GLU A 318 9.29 17.20 -10.83
CA GLU A 318 10.63 17.23 -11.41
C GLU A 318 11.58 18.26 -10.77
N MET A 319 11.05 19.34 -10.19
CA MET A 319 11.84 20.38 -9.51
C MET A 319 12.57 19.90 -8.25
N ILE A 320 12.15 18.78 -7.65
CA ILE A 320 12.67 18.24 -6.38
C ILE A 320 13.20 16.83 -6.58
#